data_AF-A0A089L4A0-F1
#
_entry.id   AF-A0A089L4A0-F1
#
_cell.length_a   1.000
_cell.length_b   1.000
_cell.length_c   1.000
_cell.angle_alpha   90.00
_cell.angle_beta   90.00
_cell.angle_gamma   90.00
#
_symmetry.space_group_name_H-M   'P 1'
#
loop_
_entity.id
_entity.type
_entity.pdbx_description
1 polymer ?
#
loop_
_entity_poly.entity_id
_entity_poly.type
_entity_poly.pdbx_seq_one_letter_code
_entity_poly.pdbx_strand_id
1 'polypeptide(L)'
;MSEFTYGNIIRAVDKTKLIGNLPAGTPTLKLSEEWIAFFTSEDGEFAASQQLKTLSEHCPILYFTHLEDHGWGFELFHKGEVVSNLQVMYELIDYEFKELMEEYEDVDSSIFDGYLNQNPRPEAFRVFGLKEEQIQSIEELLAGNLAFDEEEFATVEQFKELLGIEAMSWIRYERTDDREEVDYI
;
A
#
# COMPACT_ATOMS: atom_id res chain seq x y z
N MET A 1 -16.83 4.50 -13.59
CA MET A 1 -16.64 4.10 -12.18
C MET A 1 -15.16 4.15 -11.98
N SER A 2 -14.66 4.84 -10.95
CA SER A 2 -13.22 4.88 -10.68
C SER A 2 -12.79 3.67 -9.85
N GLU A 3 -11.57 3.19 -10.08
CA GLU A 3 -10.96 2.12 -9.29
C GLU A 3 -10.61 2.63 -7.88
N PHE A 4 -11.04 1.89 -6.87
CA PHE A 4 -10.59 2.06 -5.50
C PHE A 4 -10.08 0.72 -5.00
N THR A 5 -8.77 0.67 -4.77
CA THR A 5 -8.08 -0.50 -4.27
C THR A 5 -7.30 -0.14 -3.02
N TYR A 6 -7.52 -0.89 -1.95
CA TYR A 6 -6.66 -0.83 -0.78
C TYR A 6 -6.74 -2.10 0.05
N GLY A 7 -5.65 -2.42 0.73
CA GLY A 7 -5.58 -3.58 1.60
C GLY A 7 -4.16 -3.90 2.06
N ASN A 8 -4.05 -4.99 2.79
CA ASN A 8 -2.84 -5.37 3.50
C ASN A 8 -2.21 -6.59 2.85
N ILE A 9 -0.94 -6.53 2.50
CA ILE A 9 -0.25 -7.57 1.74
C ILE A 9 0.85 -8.17 2.61
N ILE A 10 0.92 -9.50 2.64
CA ILE A 10 1.96 -10.27 3.31
C ILE A 10 2.49 -11.37 2.42
N ARG A 11 3.67 -11.89 2.76
CA ARG A 11 4.19 -13.09 2.12
C ARG A 11 3.30 -14.28 2.45
N ALA A 12 3.03 -15.12 1.46
CA ALA A 12 2.24 -16.34 1.63
C ALA A 12 2.82 -17.28 2.72
N VAL A 13 4.16 -17.32 2.85
CA VAL A 13 4.86 -18.10 3.89
C VAL A 13 4.60 -17.58 5.31
N ASP A 14 4.18 -16.33 5.45
CA ASP A 14 3.89 -15.69 6.75
C ASP A 14 2.41 -15.78 7.14
N LYS A 15 1.55 -16.34 6.28
CA LYS A 15 0.09 -16.45 6.53
C LYS A 15 -0.21 -17.03 7.91
N THR A 16 0.47 -18.11 8.29
CA THR A 16 0.25 -18.80 9.58
C THR A 16 0.71 -18.00 10.80
N LYS A 17 1.62 -17.04 10.63
CA LYS A 17 2.07 -16.12 11.69
C LYS A 17 1.00 -15.06 12.00
N LEU A 18 0.17 -14.72 11.01
CA LEU A 18 -0.80 -13.65 11.10
C LEU A 18 -2.22 -14.15 11.43
N ILE A 19 -2.64 -15.29 10.88
CA ILE A 19 -4.02 -15.83 11.04
C ILE A 19 -4.50 -15.84 12.49
N GLY A 20 -3.64 -16.23 13.45
CA GLY A 20 -4.02 -16.32 14.86
C GLY A 20 -4.28 -14.97 15.55
N ASN A 21 -3.89 -13.86 14.91
CA ASN A 21 -4.06 -12.50 15.43
C ASN A 21 -5.12 -11.71 14.67
N LEU A 22 -5.71 -12.29 13.61
CA LEU A 22 -6.79 -11.68 12.85
C LEU A 22 -8.16 -12.17 13.35
N PRO A 23 -9.20 -11.32 13.30
CA PRO A 23 -10.57 -11.74 13.60
C PRO A 23 -11.02 -12.88 12.67
N ALA A 24 -11.83 -13.81 13.21
CA ALA A 24 -12.51 -14.80 12.38
C ALA A 24 -13.42 -14.12 11.35
N GLY A 25 -13.44 -14.62 10.12
CA GLY A 25 -14.14 -14.01 9.00
C GLY A 25 -13.36 -12.87 8.34
N THR A 26 -12.08 -12.68 8.64
CA THR A 26 -11.23 -11.73 7.90
C THR A 26 -11.05 -12.22 6.46
N PRO A 27 -11.44 -11.43 5.44
CA PRO A 27 -11.26 -11.78 4.04
C PRO A 27 -9.78 -11.82 3.66
N THR A 28 -9.42 -12.81 2.83
CA THR A 28 -8.08 -12.98 2.28
C THR A 28 -8.15 -13.30 0.80
N LEU A 29 -7.18 -12.81 0.04
CA LEU A 29 -7.08 -13.04 -1.41
C LEU A 29 -5.67 -13.51 -1.73
N LYS A 30 -5.55 -14.65 -2.41
CA LYS A 30 -4.26 -15.06 -2.97
C LYS A 30 -3.93 -14.17 -4.17
N LEU A 31 -2.88 -13.36 -4.06
CA LEU A 31 -2.45 -12.48 -5.14
C LEU A 31 -1.55 -13.22 -6.13
N SER A 32 -0.64 -14.04 -5.60
CA SER A 32 0.26 -14.90 -6.36
C SER A 32 0.74 -16.07 -5.49
N GLU A 33 1.69 -16.88 -5.96
CA GLU A 33 2.30 -17.92 -5.11
C GLU A 33 3.10 -17.33 -3.93
N GLU A 34 3.54 -16.09 -4.05
CA GLU A 34 4.39 -15.44 -3.06
C GLU A 34 3.62 -14.53 -2.10
N TRP A 35 2.42 -14.08 -2.49
CA TRP A 35 1.71 -13.00 -1.81
C TRP A 35 0.24 -13.32 -1.54
N ILE A 36 -0.21 -12.86 -0.37
CA ILE A 36 -1.60 -12.92 0.06
C ILE A 36 -1.99 -11.53 0.57
N ALA A 37 -3.15 -11.05 0.14
CA ALA A 37 -3.79 -9.90 0.73
C ALA A 37 -4.77 -10.35 1.82
N PHE A 38 -4.94 -9.50 2.84
CA PHE A 38 -6.04 -9.57 3.78
C PHE A 38 -6.66 -8.17 3.91
N PHE A 39 -7.96 -8.16 4.20
CA PHE A 39 -8.75 -6.93 4.22
C PHE A 39 -9.40 -6.78 5.58
N THR A 40 -9.38 -5.57 6.12
CA THR A 40 -10.00 -5.27 7.41
C THR A 40 -11.03 -4.17 7.25
N SER A 41 -12.00 -4.12 8.16
CA SER A 41 -13.00 -3.04 8.19
C SER A 41 -12.41 -1.67 8.54
N GLU A 42 -11.13 -1.61 8.92
CA GLU A 42 -10.41 -0.36 9.20
C GLU A 42 -9.48 0.05 8.05
N ASP A 43 -9.45 -0.71 6.95
CA ASP A 43 -8.71 -0.30 5.76
C ASP A 43 -9.41 0.91 5.11
N GLY A 44 -8.63 1.86 4.59
CA GLY A 44 -9.15 3.11 4.05
C GLY A 44 -8.27 3.75 2.98
N GLU A 45 -8.72 4.90 2.50
CA GLU A 45 -8.01 5.64 1.46
C GLU A 45 -6.75 6.29 2.04
N PHE A 46 -5.57 5.90 1.54
CA PHE A 46 -4.27 6.50 1.87
C PHE A 46 -3.84 6.53 3.34
N ALA A 47 -4.59 5.92 4.25
CA ALA A 47 -4.25 5.83 5.65
C ALA A 47 -4.35 4.39 6.12
N ALA A 48 -3.22 3.80 6.52
CA ALA A 48 -3.20 2.51 7.16
C ALA A 48 -3.81 2.56 8.56
N SER A 49 -4.55 1.52 8.95
CA SER A 49 -5.03 1.40 10.33
C SER A 49 -3.87 1.26 11.33
N GLN A 50 -4.04 1.84 12.52
CA GLN A 50 -3.09 1.69 13.63
C GLN A 50 -2.91 0.22 14.07
N GLN A 51 -3.88 -0.65 13.79
CA GLN A 51 -3.77 -2.09 14.10
C GLN A 51 -2.58 -2.74 13.38
N LEU A 52 -2.18 -2.21 12.22
CA LEU A 52 -1.07 -2.77 11.43
C LEU A 52 0.26 -2.68 12.14
N LYS A 53 0.45 -1.70 13.03
CA LYS A 53 1.64 -1.65 13.90
C LYS A 53 1.72 -2.92 14.75
N THR A 54 0.65 -3.26 15.45
CA THR A 54 0.59 -4.47 16.28
C THR A 54 0.75 -5.74 15.44
N LEU A 55 0.02 -5.85 14.34
CA LEU A 55 0.08 -7.02 13.46
C LEU A 55 1.49 -7.21 12.86
N SER A 56 2.19 -6.11 12.56
CA SER A 56 3.53 -6.15 11.96
C SER A 56 4.63 -6.65 12.90
N GLU A 57 4.33 -6.83 14.20
CA GLU A 57 5.22 -7.53 15.13
C GLU A 57 5.39 -9.01 14.76
N HIS A 58 4.41 -9.60 14.09
CA HIS A 58 4.41 -11.02 13.73
C HIS A 58 5.05 -11.30 12.36
N CYS A 59 4.83 -10.41 11.39
CA CYS A 59 5.45 -10.47 10.07
C CYS A 59 5.46 -9.07 9.42
N PRO A 60 6.30 -8.81 8.41
CA PRO A 60 6.21 -7.55 7.67
C PRO A 60 4.90 -7.47 6.90
N ILE A 61 4.33 -6.26 6.81
CA ILE A 61 3.04 -5.98 6.14
C ILE A 61 3.23 -4.80 5.20
N LEU A 62 2.76 -4.93 3.97
CA LEU A 62 2.70 -3.84 2.99
C LEU A 62 1.23 -3.39 2.89
N TYR A 63 0.93 -2.21 3.43
CA TYR A 63 -0.33 -1.54 3.13
C TYR A 63 -0.23 -0.89 1.75
N PHE A 64 -1.15 -1.18 0.86
CA PHE A 64 -1.14 -0.67 -0.51
C PHE A 64 -2.44 0.05 -0.82
N THR A 65 -2.35 1.16 -1.53
CA THR A 65 -3.49 1.99 -1.96
C THR A 65 -3.32 2.39 -3.43
N HIS A 66 -4.37 2.23 -4.22
CA HIS A 66 -4.46 2.71 -5.60
C HIS A 66 -5.86 3.22 -5.87
N LEU A 67 -5.96 4.54 -6.07
CA LEU A 67 -7.19 5.27 -6.34
C LEU A 67 -7.03 5.93 -7.71
N GLU A 68 -7.47 5.26 -8.77
CA GLU A 68 -7.19 5.56 -10.20
C GLU A 68 -6.88 7.04 -10.52
N ASP A 69 -7.86 7.91 -10.31
CA ASP A 69 -7.78 9.32 -10.70
C ASP A 69 -7.09 10.21 -9.64
N HIS A 70 -6.89 9.69 -8.42
CA HIS A 70 -6.39 10.46 -7.28
C HIS A 70 -4.91 10.18 -6.98
N GLY A 71 -4.44 8.94 -7.18
CA GLY A 71 -3.05 8.57 -6.91
C GLY A 71 -2.86 7.14 -6.41
N TRP A 72 -1.67 6.86 -5.91
CA TRP A 72 -1.31 5.57 -5.33
C TRP A 72 -0.24 5.71 -4.27
N GLY A 73 -0.08 4.70 -3.43
CA GLY A 73 0.88 4.74 -2.34
C GLY A 73 1.00 3.43 -1.60
N PHE A 74 1.94 3.41 -0.67
CA PHE A 74 2.12 2.30 0.24
C PHE A 74 2.71 2.74 1.58
N GLU A 75 2.46 1.93 2.60
CA GLU A 75 3.17 1.95 3.87
C GLU A 75 3.70 0.54 4.18
N LEU A 76 5.00 0.43 4.43
CA LEU A 76 5.66 -0.82 4.81
C LEU A 76 5.86 -0.84 6.33
N PHE A 77 5.16 -1.77 6.98
CA PHE A 77 5.26 -2.01 8.42
C PHE A 77 6.19 -3.18 8.73
N HIS A 78 7.07 -3.00 9.70
CA HIS A 78 7.88 -4.09 10.25
C HIS A 78 8.17 -3.83 11.74
N LYS A 79 7.86 -4.81 12.60
CA LYS A 79 8.12 -4.76 14.05
C LYS A 79 7.50 -3.53 14.75
N GLY A 80 6.28 -3.16 14.38
CA GLY A 80 5.56 -2.04 15.00
C GLY A 80 5.83 -0.68 14.38
N GLU A 81 6.73 -0.59 13.40
CA GLU A 81 7.17 0.69 12.82
C GLU A 81 6.91 0.74 11.31
N VAL A 82 6.64 1.95 10.80
CA VAL A 82 6.66 2.23 9.35
C VAL A 82 8.11 2.42 8.94
N VAL A 83 8.65 1.49 8.17
CA VAL A 83 10.06 1.49 7.76
C VAL A 83 10.29 2.09 6.38
N SER A 84 9.24 2.18 5.57
CA SER A 84 9.23 2.80 4.25
C SER A 84 7.81 3.21 3.90
N ASN A 85 7.63 4.35 3.25
CA ASN A 85 6.34 4.77 2.72
C ASN A 85 6.54 5.64 1.47
N LEU A 86 5.53 5.67 0.61
CA LEU A 86 5.43 6.60 -0.51
C LEU A 86 3.96 6.92 -0.70
N GLN A 87 3.66 8.17 -1.01
CA GLN A 87 2.33 8.58 -1.42
C GLN A 87 2.41 9.53 -2.60
N VAL A 88 1.91 9.09 -3.74
CA VAL A 88 1.72 9.94 -4.90
C VAL A 88 0.25 10.34 -4.95
N MET A 89 0.01 11.64 -5.00
CA MET A 89 -1.31 12.18 -5.27
C MET A 89 -1.25 13.02 -6.55
N TYR A 90 -1.95 12.58 -7.59
CA TYR A 90 -1.96 13.24 -8.89
C TYR A 90 -2.56 14.64 -8.81
N GLU A 91 -3.59 14.79 -7.98
CA GLU A 91 -4.25 16.07 -7.74
C GLU A 91 -3.32 17.10 -7.08
N LEU A 92 -2.25 16.67 -6.41
CA LEU A 92 -1.31 17.58 -5.76
C LEU A 92 -0.13 17.98 -6.65
N ILE A 93 0.01 17.37 -7.83
CA ILE A 93 1.13 17.63 -8.74
C ILE A 93 1.03 19.04 -9.34
N ASP A 94 -0.20 19.51 -9.60
CA ASP A 94 -0.46 20.80 -10.25
C ASP A 94 -0.60 21.99 -9.29
N TYR A 95 -0.74 21.75 -7.99
CA TYR A 95 -0.94 22.82 -7.00
C TYR A 95 0.36 23.18 -6.29
N GLU A 96 0.62 24.47 -6.13
CA GLU A 96 1.65 24.90 -5.18
C GLU A 96 1.19 24.48 -3.78
N PHE A 97 2.04 23.73 -3.08
CA PHE A 97 1.83 23.19 -1.73
C PHE A 97 1.15 24.15 -0.72
N LYS A 98 1.35 25.45 -0.90
CA LYS A 98 0.77 26.51 -0.06
C LYS A 98 -0.71 26.77 -0.36
N GLU A 99 -1.13 26.72 -1.61
CA GLU A 99 -2.55 26.89 -2.00
C GLU A 99 -3.39 25.69 -1.51
N LEU A 100 -2.78 24.51 -1.53
CA LEU A 100 -3.32 23.26 -0.98
C LEU A 100 -3.67 23.33 0.51
N MET A 101 -2.74 23.84 1.33
CA MET A 101 -2.96 23.99 2.76
C MET A 101 -4.03 25.04 3.11
N GLU A 102 -4.29 26.00 2.21
CA GLU A 102 -5.30 27.05 2.39
C GLU A 102 -6.70 26.60 1.92
N GLU A 103 -6.80 25.70 0.93
CA GLU A 103 -8.08 25.20 0.40
C GLU A 103 -8.67 24.06 1.22
N TYR A 104 -7.84 23.28 1.90
CA TYR A 104 -8.24 22.04 2.58
C TYR A 104 -8.21 22.13 4.12
N GLU A 105 -8.82 23.17 4.70
CA GLU A 105 -9.03 23.28 6.16
C GLU A 105 -9.79 22.08 6.78
N ASP A 106 -10.45 21.24 5.95
CA ASP A 106 -11.29 20.12 6.36
C ASP A 106 -10.78 18.71 5.97
N VAL A 107 -9.60 18.55 5.36
CA VAL A 107 -9.10 17.21 4.99
C VAL A 107 -8.55 16.49 6.21
N ASP A 108 -8.79 15.18 6.24
CA ASP A 108 -8.24 14.29 7.25
C ASP A 108 -6.72 14.45 7.32
N SER A 109 -6.26 15.06 8.40
CA SER A 109 -4.85 15.35 8.68
C SER A 109 -3.93 14.14 8.51
N SER A 110 -4.46 12.91 8.61
CA SER A 110 -3.70 11.68 8.42
C SER A 110 -3.23 11.46 6.99
N ILE A 111 -4.05 11.82 5.99
CA ILE A 111 -3.72 11.69 4.57
C ILE A 111 -2.58 12.66 4.20
N PHE A 112 -2.65 13.88 4.72
CA PHE A 112 -1.59 14.87 4.54
C PHE A 112 -0.32 14.48 5.31
N ASP A 113 -0.43 13.94 6.52
CA ASP A 113 0.75 13.51 7.30
C ASP A 113 1.59 12.46 6.56
N GLY A 114 0.93 11.51 5.88
CA GLY A 114 1.58 10.52 5.01
C GLY A 114 2.32 11.17 3.83
N TYR A 115 1.66 12.10 3.14
CA TYR A 115 2.25 12.83 2.01
C TYR A 115 3.40 13.77 2.41
N LEU A 116 3.35 14.37 3.60
CA LEU A 116 4.39 15.27 4.10
C LEU A 116 5.62 14.55 4.63
N ASN A 117 5.42 13.38 5.23
CA ASN A 117 6.47 12.62 5.89
C ASN A 117 6.89 11.40 5.06
N GLN A 118 7.05 11.60 3.75
CA GLN A 118 7.50 10.53 2.87
C GLN A 118 8.91 10.07 3.24
N ASN A 119 9.09 8.77 3.31
CA ASN A 119 10.38 8.13 3.56
C ASN A 119 10.49 6.86 2.69
N PRO A 120 10.52 7.01 1.35
CA PRO A 120 10.65 5.89 0.44
C PRO A 120 12.05 5.28 0.58
N ARG A 121 12.10 4.05 1.12
CA ARG A 121 13.32 3.26 1.29
C ARG A 121 13.19 1.93 0.55
N PRO A 122 13.73 1.81 -0.67
CA PRO A 122 13.69 0.57 -1.46
C PRO A 122 14.26 -0.63 -0.69
N GLU A 123 15.33 -0.41 0.09
CA GLU A 123 16.00 -1.48 0.84
C GLU A 123 15.13 -2.06 1.95
N ALA A 124 14.10 -1.34 2.40
CA ALA A 124 13.15 -1.85 3.38
C ALA A 124 12.41 -3.08 2.86
N PHE A 125 12.21 -3.22 1.54
CA PHE A 125 11.56 -4.38 0.93
C PHE A 125 12.37 -5.68 1.10
N ARG A 126 13.64 -5.62 1.55
CA ARG A 126 14.43 -6.80 1.96
C ARG A 126 13.75 -7.61 3.05
N VAL A 127 12.89 -7.00 3.89
CA VAL A 127 12.15 -7.72 4.94
C VAL A 127 11.23 -8.80 4.36
N PHE A 128 10.79 -8.66 3.10
CA PHE A 128 10.00 -9.63 2.37
C PHE A 128 10.84 -10.71 1.66
N GLY A 129 12.17 -10.61 1.73
CA GLY A 129 13.09 -11.53 1.05
C GLY A 129 13.23 -11.25 -0.45
N LEU A 130 12.95 -10.02 -0.91
CA LEU A 130 13.20 -9.63 -2.29
C LEU A 130 14.68 -9.69 -2.64
N LYS A 131 14.98 -10.02 -3.91
CA LYS A 131 16.35 -10.07 -4.43
C LYS A 131 16.87 -8.65 -4.69
N GLU A 132 18.19 -8.51 -4.73
CA GLU A 132 18.85 -7.21 -4.97
C GLU A 132 18.43 -6.58 -6.30
N GLU A 133 18.26 -7.39 -7.36
CA GLU A 133 17.77 -6.92 -8.66
C GLU A 133 16.36 -6.29 -8.56
N GLN A 134 15.46 -6.89 -7.77
CA GLN A 134 14.11 -6.34 -7.56
C GLN A 134 14.15 -5.06 -6.74
N ILE A 135 15.02 -5.00 -5.73
CA ILE A 135 15.18 -3.81 -4.89
C ILE A 135 15.72 -2.64 -5.70
N GLN A 136 16.67 -2.89 -6.61
CA GLN A 136 17.18 -1.88 -7.53
C GLN A 136 16.07 -1.38 -8.47
N SER A 137 15.23 -2.26 -9.02
CA SER A 137 14.09 -1.82 -9.83
C SER A 137 13.08 -1.00 -9.03
N ILE A 138 12.85 -1.33 -7.75
CA ILE A 138 12.03 -0.51 -6.86
C ILE A 138 12.69 0.86 -6.63
N GLU A 139 14.01 0.92 -6.42
CA GLU A 139 14.74 2.18 -6.25
C GLU A 139 14.58 3.11 -7.46
N GLU A 140 14.79 2.59 -8.67
CA GLU A 140 14.61 3.34 -9.91
C GLU A 140 13.17 3.84 -10.06
N LEU A 141 12.19 2.99 -9.73
CA LEU A 141 10.76 3.33 -9.77
C LEU A 141 10.40 4.43 -8.76
N LEU A 142 10.83 4.30 -7.50
CA LEU A 142 10.52 5.29 -6.46
C LEU A 142 11.21 6.63 -6.76
N ALA A 143 12.43 6.61 -7.32
CA ALA A 143 13.13 7.82 -7.74
C ALA A 143 12.34 8.63 -8.78
N GLY A 144 11.78 7.96 -9.80
CA GLY A 144 10.94 8.61 -10.81
C GLY A 144 9.66 9.23 -10.23
N ASN A 145 9.03 8.58 -9.26
CA ASN A 145 7.85 9.12 -8.56
C ASN A 145 8.16 10.39 -7.73
N LEU A 146 9.41 10.59 -7.33
CA LEU A 146 9.86 11.77 -6.58
C LEU A 146 10.40 12.89 -7.47
N ALA A 147 10.52 12.67 -8.79
CA ALA A 147 11.09 13.66 -9.70
C ALA A 147 10.16 14.87 -9.93
N PHE A 148 8.86 14.74 -9.61
CA PHE A 148 7.81 15.77 -9.79
C PHE A 148 7.74 16.33 -11.23
N ASP A 149 8.22 15.60 -12.23
CA ASP A 149 7.99 15.90 -13.64
C ASP A 149 7.07 14.85 -14.27
N GLU A 150 6.26 15.26 -15.25
CA GLU A 150 5.34 14.36 -15.95
C GLU A 150 6.09 13.34 -16.83
N GLU A 151 7.39 13.54 -17.09
CA GLU A 151 8.17 12.73 -18.04
C GLU A 151 8.83 11.49 -17.38
N GLU A 152 9.12 11.53 -16.07
CA GLU A 152 9.80 10.46 -15.31
C GLU A 152 8.87 9.70 -14.35
N PHE A 153 7.56 10.01 -14.36
CA PHE A 153 6.60 9.38 -13.47
C PHE A 153 6.47 7.86 -13.74
N ALA A 154 6.89 7.05 -12.78
CA ALA A 154 6.77 5.60 -12.86
C ALA A 154 5.40 5.13 -12.37
N THR A 155 4.77 4.19 -13.09
CA THR A 155 3.36 3.87 -12.87
C THR A 155 3.15 2.88 -11.71
N VAL A 156 1.99 2.99 -11.06
CA VAL A 156 1.50 2.02 -10.08
C VAL A 156 1.47 0.58 -10.64
N GLU A 157 1.23 0.41 -11.93
CA GLU A 157 1.20 -0.90 -12.58
C GLU A 157 2.59 -1.55 -12.62
N GLN A 158 3.65 -0.77 -12.85
CA GLN A 158 5.02 -1.27 -12.76
C GLN A 158 5.35 -1.71 -11.33
N PHE A 159 4.91 -0.96 -10.31
CA PHE A 159 5.08 -1.36 -8.91
C PHE A 159 4.37 -2.69 -8.62
N LYS A 160 3.13 -2.85 -9.09
CA LYS A 160 2.37 -4.10 -8.95
C LYS A 160 3.05 -5.28 -9.62
N GLU A 161 3.55 -5.11 -10.84
CA GLU A 161 4.26 -6.15 -11.60
C GLU A 161 5.57 -6.56 -10.91
N LEU A 162 6.37 -5.59 -10.44
CA LEU A 162 7.64 -5.87 -9.75
C LEU A 162 7.46 -6.73 -8.48
N LEU A 163 6.33 -6.56 -7.80
CA LEU A 163 5.97 -7.32 -6.62
C LEU A 163 5.13 -8.56 -6.94
N GLY A 164 4.52 -8.68 -8.12
CA GLY A 164 3.59 -9.77 -8.43
C GLY A 164 2.28 -9.67 -7.62
N ILE A 165 1.74 -8.45 -7.52
CA ILE A 165 0.51 -8.09 -6.78
C ILE A 165 -0.55 -7.46 -7.68
N GLU A 166 -0.53 -7.73 -8.98
CA GLU A 166 -1.44 -7.14 -9.99
C GLU A 166 -2.93 -7.40 -9.68
N ALA A 167 -3.21 -8.51 -8.98
CA ALA A 167 -4.54 -8.84 -8.46
C ALA A 167 -5.06 -7.83 -7.42
N MET A 168 -4.22 -6.95 -6.88
CA MET A 168 -4.63 -5.74 -6.15
C MET A 168 -5.17 -4.70 -7.14
N SER A 169 -6.33 -5.01 -7.70
CA SER A 169 -7.08 -4.13 -8.60
C SER A 169 -8.58 -4.31 -8.35
N TRP A 170 -9.29 -3.20 -8.22
CA TRP A 170 -10.72 -3.13 -7.92
C TRP A 170 -11.14 -3.80 -6.61
N ILE A 171 -10.24 -4.03 -5.65
CA ILE A 171 -10.49 -4.80 -4.43
C ILE A 171 -10.27 -3.96 -3.15
N ARG A 172 -11.23 -4.07 -2.23
CA ARG A 172 -11.20 -3.47 -0.89
C ARG A 172 -12.15 -4.27 0.00
N TYR A 173 -12.13 -4.01 1.31
CA TYR A 173 -12.95 -4.73 2.28
C TYR A 173 -14.44 -4.81 1.89
N GLU A 174 -15.09 -3.72 1.46
CA GLU A 174 -16.52 -3.75 1.11
C GLU A 174 -16.82 -4.50 -0.21
N ARG A 175 -15.79 -4.98 -0.92
CA ARG A 175 -15.91 -5.71 -2.19
C ARG A 175 -15.47 -7.17 -2.11
N THR A 176 -15.38 -7.72 -0.91
CA THR A 176 -14.96 -9.12 -0.67
C THR A 176 -16.12 -10.12 -0.67
N ASP A 177 -17.31 -9.73 -0.23
CA ASP A 177 -18.42 -10.65 0.13
C ASP A 177 -18.94 -11.51 -1.04
N ASP A 178 -18.80 -11.05 -2.28
CA ASP A 178 -19.35 -11.73 -3.48
C ASP A 178 -18.28 -12.27 -4.43
N ARG A 179 -17.02 -12.41 -3.97
CA ARG A 179 -15.92 -12.89 -4.82
C ARG A 179 -15.57 -14.33 -4.54
N GLU A 180 -15.64 -15.17 -5.58
CA GLU A 180 -15.25 -16.59 -5.50
C GLU A 180 -13.76 -16.77 -5.20
N GLU A 181 -12.91 -15.78 -5.49
CA GLU A 181 -11.47 -15.85 -5.22
C GLU A 181 -11.09 -15.46 -3.79
N VAL A 182 -12.06 -14.98 -2.99
CA VAL A 182 -11.82 -14.53 -1.62
C VAL A 182 -12.11 -15.66 -0.63
N ASP A 183 -11.09 -16.02 0.14
CA ASP A 183 -11.18 -16.94 1.27
C ASP A 183 -11.38 -16.16 2.58
N TYR A 184 -11.89 -16.82 3.62
CA TYR A 184 -12.09 -16.23 4.94
C TYR A 184 -11.33 -17.01 6.00
N ILE A 185 -10.71 -16.30 6.94
CA ILE A 185 -10.01 -16.87 8.11
C ILE A 185 -10.99 -17.54 9.09
#